data_AF-A0A954DIQ1-F1
#
_entry.id   AF-A0A954DIQ1-F1
#
_cell.length_a   1.000
_cell.length_b   1.000
_cell.length_c   1.000
_cell.angle_alpha   90.00
_cell.angle_beta   90.00
_cell.angle_gamma   90.00
#
_symmetry.space_group_name_H-M   'P 1'
#
loop_
_entity.id
_entity.type
_entity.pdbx_description
1 polymer ?
#
loop_
_entity_poly.entity_id
_entity_poly.type
_entity_poly.pdbx_seq_one_letter_code
_entity_poly.pdbx_strand_id
1 'polypeptide(L)'
;MREGLSPIPDDDSLTDKHAAVIEAASEKFDSHLLCHSDCEGMYVPIDFAEPIFDEDLPGVLLGSSHALLRELHSLASHIGIEFSEGRPTRACEAELQDPDYDGSFTTERVVWYAMWEAATMSIQYRTAITFE
;
A
#
# COMPACT_ATOMS: atom_id res chain seq x y z
N MET A 1 -20.69 6.57 6.88
CA MET A 1 -20.37 6.29 5.46
C MET A 1 -19.73 7.55 4.91
N ARG A 2 -18.42 7.55 4.66
CA ARG A 2 -17.81 8.60 3.84
C ARG A 2 -18.39 8.47 2.43
N GLU A 3 -18.59 9.58 1.73
CA GLU A 3 -18.93 9.56 0.29
C GLU A 3 -17.95 8.61 -0.43
N GLY A 4 -18.47 7.83 -1.38
CA GLY A 4 -17.67 6.85 -2.10
C GLY A 4 -16.48 7.56 -2.75
N LEU A 5 -15.26 7.18 -2.37
CA LEU A 5 -14.07 7.66 -3.04
C LEU A 5 -14.15 7.21 -4.49
N SER A 6 -13.79 8.09 -5.41
CA SER A 6 -13.59 7.74 -6.82
C SER A 6 -12.11 7.98 -7.14
N PRO A 7 -11.45 7.08 -7.89
CA PRO A 7 -10.09 7.33 -8.30
C PRO A 7 -10.06 8.58 -9.18
N ILE A 8 -9.02 9.39 -9.01
CA ILE A 8 -8.74 10.47 -9.95
C ILE A 8 -8.11 9.80 -11.18
N PRO A 9 -8.66 10.01 -12.40
CA PRO A 9 -8.07 9.45 -13.60
C PRO A 9 -6.61 9.88 -13.75
N ASP A 10 -5.76 8.95 -14.18
CA ASP A 10 -4.37 9.25 -14.57
C ASP A 10 -4.35 9.87 -15.98
N ASP A 11 -4.88 11.10 -16.06
CA ASP A 11 -4.98 11.90 -17.27
C ASP A 11 -4.70 13.39 -17.00
N ASP A 12 -4.96 14.24 -17.99
CA ASP A 12 -4.75 15.70 -17.91
C ASP A 12 -5.63 16.40 -16.83
N SER A 13 -6.50 15.69 -16.11
CA SER A 13 -7.26 16.20 -14.97
C SER A 13 -6.43 16.33 -13.68
N LEU A 14 -5.21 15.77 -13.64
CA LEU A 14 -4.28 16.00 -12.55
C LEU A 14 -3.84 17.47 -12.51
N THR A 15 -4.05 18.12 -11.36
CA THR A 15 -3.71 19.53 -11.16
C THR A 15 -2.64 19.66 -10.08
N ASP A 16 -1.97 20.80 -10.02
CA ASP A 16 -1.02 21.14 -8.94
C ASP A 16 -1.62 20.98 -7.54
N LYS A 17 -2.95 21.12 -7.41
CA LYS A 17 -3.63 20.88 -6.13
C LYS A 17 -3.62 19.41 -5.71
N HIS A 18 -3.71 18.49 -6.66
CA HIS A 18 -3.64 17.06 -6.37
C HIS A 18 -2.21 16.69 -5.95
N ALA A 19 -1.21 17.18 -6.68
CA ALA A 19 0.20 17.00 -6.34
C ALA A 19 0.52 17.55 -4.94
N ALA A 20 0.05 18.76 -4.61
CA ALA A 20 0.28 19.37 -3.30
C ALA A 20 -0.33 18.58 -2.12
N VAL A 21 -1.43 17.85 -2.35
CA VAL A 21 -2.02 16.98 -1.32
C VAL A 21 -1.13 15.77 -1.06
N ILE A 22 -0.57 15.17 -2.12
CA ILE A 22 0.35 14.03 -2.00
C ILE A 22 1.64 14.49 -1.33
N GLU A 23 2.24 15.58 -1.80
CA GLU A 23 3.46 16.17 -1.22
C GLU A 23 3.29 16.45 0.28
N ALA A 24 2.23 17.16 0.66
CA ALA A 24 1.96 17.47 2.07
C ALA A 24 1.66 16.23 2.93
N ALA A 25 1.23 15.12 2.33
CA ALA A 25 1.09 13.85 3.04
C ALA A 25 2.44 13.14 3.17
N SER A 26 3.24 13.10 2.10
CA SER A 26 4.56 12.46 2.09
C SER A 26 5.55 13.14 3.05
N GLU A 27 5.48 14.46 3.19
CA GLU A 27 6.31 15.24 4.13
C GLU A 27 6.05 14.93 5.62
N LYS A 28 4.99 14.20 5.95
CA LYS A 28 4.73 13.80 7.35
C LYS A 28 5.57 12.62 7.80
N PHE A 29 6.07 11.83 6.85
CA PHE A 29 6.89 10.64 7.13
C PHE A 29 6.24 9.67 8.14
N ASP A 30 4.90 9.55 8.12
CA ASP A 30 4.13 8.78 9.10
C ASP A 30 3.40 7.56 8.48
N SER A 31 3.56 7.33 7.17
CA SER A 31 2.99 6.18 6.45
C SER A 31 4.09 5.37 5.78
N HIS A 32 4.18 4.10 6.15
CA HIS A 32 5.10 3.16 5.54
C HIS A 32 4.77 2.95 4.07
N LEU A 33 3.49 2.82 3.72
CA LEU A 33 3.08 2.64 2.33
C LEU A 33 3.42 3.87 1.47
N LEU A 34 3.11 5.08 1.94
CA LEU A 34 3.32 6.30 1.15
C LEU A 34 4.81 6.64 1.00
N CYS A 35 5.62 6.46 2.05
CA CYS A 35 7.05 6.75 1.98
C CYS A 35 7.79 5.83 1.00
N HIS A 36 7.29 4.63 0.74
CA HIS A 36 7.82 3.68 -0.24
C HIS A 36 7.08 3.72 -1.60
N SER A 37 6.39 4.81 -1.93
CA SER A 37 5.56 4.88 -3.15
C SER A 37 6.35 4.82 -4.47
N ASP A 38 7.65 5.11 -4.42
CA ASP A 38 8.60 5.00 -5.53
C ASP A 38 9.14 3.58 -5.72
N CYS A 39 8.69 2.63 -4.88
CA CYS A 39 9.23 1.28 -4.82
C CYS A 39 10.74 1.25 -4.53
N GLU A 40 11.26 2.18 -3.73
CA GLU A 40 12.63 2.09 -3.18
C GLU A 40 12.63 1.57 -1.74
N GLY A 41 13.80 1.22 -1.22
CA GLY A 41 13.98 0.78 0.16
C GLY A 41 13.58 -0.67 0.40
N MET A 42 13.26 -0.99 1.67
CA MET A 42 12.86 -2.34 2.06
C MET A 42 11.90 -2.34 3.25
N TYR A 43 11.09 -3.39 3.37
CA TYR A 43 10.31 -3.67 4.57
C TYR A 43 10.89 -4.84 5.34
N VAL A 44 10.87 -4.79 6.66
CA VAL A 44 11.33 -5.86 7.54
C VAL A 44 10.21 -6.36 8.47
N PRO A 45 10.26 -7.64 8.89
CA PRO A 45 9.24 -8.25 9.76
C PRO A 45 9.44 -7.86 11.24
N ILE A 46 9.65 -6.57 11.49
CA ILE A 46 9.81 -5.97 12.82
C ILE A 46 8.74 -4.90 12.96
N ASP A 47 8.04 -4.86 14.09
CA ASP A 47 6.99 -3.86 14.34
C ASP A 47 7.58 -2.57 14.91
N PHE A 48 7.45 -1.48 14.16
CA PHE A 48 7.84 -0.14 14.59
C PHE A 48 6.88 0.89 13.97
N ALA A 49 6.72 2.03 14.64
CA ALA A 49 5.63 2.96 14.36
C ALA A 49 5.84 3.77 13.09
N GLU A 50 7.02 4.38 12.92
CA GLU A 50 7.33 5.34 11.84
C GLU A 50 8.44 4.78 10.93
N PRO A 51 8.41 5.03 9.61
CA PRO A 51 9.50 4.66 8.71
C PRO A 51 10.86 5.19 9.18
N ILE A 52 11.92 4.42 8.98
CA ILE A 52 13.28 4.81 9.38
C ILE A 52 14.05 5.22 8.12
N PHE A 53 14.62 6.43 8.16
CA PHE A 53 15.47 6.97 7.11
C PHE A 53 16.93 6.89 7.52
N ASP A 54 17.76 6.27 6.68
CA ASP A 54 19.20 6.12 6.93
C ASP A 54 19.95 5.99 5.59
N GLU A 55 20.94 6.85 5.37
CA GLU A 55 21.73 6.89 4.12
C GLU A 55 22.56 5.63 3.89
N ASP A 56 22.84 4.86 4.96
CA ASP A 56 23.59 3.60 4.87
C ASP A 56 22.70 2.42 4.42
N LEU A 57 21.38 2.62 4.29
CA LEU A 57 20.44 1.59 3.85
C LEU A 57 20.22 1.59 2.33
N PRO A 58 20.05 0.40 1.70
CA PRO A 58 19.58 0.32 0.32
C PRO A 58 18.26 1.07 0.16
N GLY A 59 18.20 2.03 -0.78
CA GLY A 59 17.02 2.87 -1.01
C GLY A 59 16.63 3.79 0.14
N VAL A 60 17.57 4.05 1.07
CA VAL A 60 17.51 5.02 2.19
C VAL A 60 16.34 4.90 3.19
N LEU A 61 15.44 3.94 2.99
CA LEU A 61 14.18 3.82 3.73
C LEU A 61 13.93 2.38 4.19
N LEU A 62 13.59 2.25 5.47
CA LEU A 62 13.21 1.00 6.12
C LEU A 62 11.79 1.08 6.67
N GLY A 63 10.91 0.25 6.09
CA GLY A 63 9.53 0.08 6.49
C GLY A 63 9.30 -1.13 7.39
N SER A 64 8.20 -1.11 8.13
CA SER A 64 7.72 -2.21 8.95
C SER A 64 6.64 -2.98 8.19
N SER A 65 6.84 -4.28 7.95
CA SER A 65 5.79 -5.14 7.35
C SER A 65 4.52 -5.17 8.21
N HIS A 66 4.65 -5.00 9.53
CA HIS A 66 3.52 -4.97 10.45
C HIS A 66 2.74 -3.65 10.34
N ALA A 67 3.43 -2.51 10.25
CA ALA A 67 2.79 -1.22 10.03
C ALA A 67 2.13 -1.13 8.66
N LEU A 68 2.81 -1.61 7.62
CA LEU A 68 2.27 -1.76 6.27
C LEU A 68 0.95 -2.54 6.28
N LEU A 69 0.89 -3.71 6.93
CA LEU A 69 -0.37 -4.47 7.03
C LEU A 69 -1.50 -3.69 7.71
N ARG A 70 -1.19 -2.90 8.76
CA ARG A 70 -2.20 -2.05 9.42
C ARG A 70 -2.73 -0.97 8.49
N GLU A 71 -1.85 -0.33 7.72
CA GLU A 71 -2.22 0.67 6.72
C GLU A 71 -3.09 0.04 5.62
N LEU A 72 -2.69 -1.11 5.07
CA LEU A 72 -3.46 -1.85 4.07
C LEU A 72 -4.84 -2.27 4.60
N HIS A 73 -4.94 -2.78 5.83
CA HIS A 73 -6.23 -3.07 6.47
C HIS A 73 -7.14 -1.83 6.51
N SER A 74 -6.58 -0.67 6.84
CA SER A 74 -7.35 0.57 6.92
C SER A 74 -7.84 1.04 5.53
N LEU A 75 -7.08 0.73 4.48
CA LEU A 75 -7.42 1.07 3.09
C LEU A 75 -8.43 0.12 2.47
N ALA A 76 -8.48 -1.15 2.89
CA ALA A 76 -9.26 -2.20 2.23
C ALA A 76 -10.70 -1.77 1.86
N SER A 77 -11.48 -1.28 2.83
CA SER A 77 -12.88 -0.87 2.59
C SER A 77 -13.03 0.36 1.68
N HIS A 78 -11.99 1.18 1.57
CA HIS A 78 -12.00 2.43 0.79
C HIS A 78 -11.85 2.18 -0.72
N ILE A 79 -11.22 1.05 -1.09
CA ILE A 79 -10.98 0.63 -2.48
C ILE A 79 -11.74 -0.66 -2.85
N GLY A 80 -12.76 -0.99 -2.06
CA GLY A 80 -13.68 -2.10 -2.32
C GLY A 80 -13.11 -3.49 -2.07
N ILE A 81 -12.06 -3.64 -1.27
CA ILE A 81 -11.53 -4.94 -0.86
C ILE A 81 -12.42 -5.47 0.28
N GLU A 82 -13.17 -6.55 0.00
CA GLU A 82 -13.88 -7.26 1.06
C GLU A 82 -12.88 -8.03 1.90
N PHE A 83 -12.74 -7.62 3.17
CA PHE A 83 -11.67 -8.09 4.03
C PHE A 83 -12.22 -8.57 5.38
N SER A 84 -11.91 -9.81 5.74
CA SER A 84 -12.42 -10.45 6.96
C SER A 84 -11.37 -11.39 7.56
N GLU A 85 -11.27 -11.42 8.89
CA GLU A 85 -10.37 -12.34 9.60
C GLU A 85 -8.88 -12.21 9.18
N GLY A 86 -8.44 -11.01 8.82
CA GLY A 86 -7.03 -10.76 8.45
C GLY A 86 -6.65 -11.17 7.02
N ARG A 87 -7.64 -11.46 6.16
CA ARG A 87 -7.43 -11.72 4.73
C ARG A 87 -8.60 -11.22 3.86
N PRO A 88 -8.40 -11.03 2.55
CA PRO A 88 -9.52 -10.79 1.66
C PRO A 88 -10.45 -12.02 1.62
N THR A 89 -11.74 -11.80 1.37
CA THR A 89 -12.69 -12.91 1.18
C THR A 89 -12.30 -13.70 -0.06
N ARG A 90 -12.66 -14.99 -0.11
CA ARG A 90 -12.34 -15.84 -1.28
C ARG A 90 -12.91 -15.30 -2.59
N ALA A 91 -14.08 -14.65 -2.54
CA ALA A 91 -14.68 -14.01 -3.71
C ALA A 91 -13.83 -12.80 -4.15
N CYS A 92 -13.42 -11.96 -3.20
CA CYS A 92 -12.57 -10.81 -3.47
C CYS A 92 -11.16 -11.22 -3.97
N GLU A 93 -10.55 -12.27 -3.39
CA GLU A 93 -9.27 -12.81 -3.90
C GLU A 93 -9.39 -13.28 -5.35
N ALA A 94 -10.50 -13.92 -5.73
CA ALA A 94 -10.72 -14.36 -7.11
C ALA A 94 -10.85 -13.17 -8.08
N GLU A 95 -11.54 -12.10 -7.68
CA GLU A 95 -11.61 -10.86 -8.47
C GLU A 95 -10.25 -10.16 -8.58
N LEU A 96 -9.46 -10.13 -7.51
CA LEU A 96 -8.13 -9.50 -7.51
C LEU A 96 -7.11 -10.18 -8.42
N GLN A 97 -7.37 -11.44 -8.75
CA GLN A 97 -6.55 -12.24 -9.67
C GLN A 97 -7.11 -12.25 -11.10
N ASP A 98 -8.25 -11.61 -11.35
CA ASP A 98 -8.85 -11.53 -12.68
C ASP A 98 -8.13 -10.47 -13.54
N PRO A 99 -7.43 -10.87 -14.61
CA PRO A 99 -6.73 -9.92 -15.48
C PRO A 99 -7.69 -9.03 -16.28
N ASP A 100 -8.96 -9.41 -16.39
CA ASP A 100 -9.99 -8.69 -17.15
C ASP A 100 -10.89 -7.82 -16.25
N TYR A 101 -10.50 -7.59 -14.99
CA TYR A 101 -11.24 -6.74 -14.05
C TYR A 101 -11.37 -5.29 -14.55
N ASP A 102 -12.60 -4.83 -14.77
CA ASP A 102 -12.95 -3.50 -15.30
C ASP A 102 -13.58 -2.55 -14.26
N GLY A 103 -13.51 -2.90 -12.97
CA GLY A 103 -14.04 -2.09 -11.88
C GLY A 103 -13.22 -0.85 -11.53
N SER A 104 -13.68 -0.09 -10.55
CA SER A 104 -12.93 1.06 -10.03
C SER A 104 -11.72 0.62 -9.20
N PHE A 105 -10.68 1.48 -9.17
CA PHE A 105 -9.46 1.25 -8.41
C PHE A 105 -8.66 0.01 -8.84
N THR A 106 -8.69 -0.40 -10.12
CA THR A 106 -7.99 -1.60 -10.60
C THR A 106 -6.52 -1.63 -10.18
N THR A 107 -5.77 -0.54 -10.43
CA THR A 107 -4.35 -0.44 -10.09
C THR A 107 -4.14 -0.54 -8.59
N GLU A 108 -4.88 0.23 -7.81
CA GLU A 108 -4.75 0.29 -6.35
C GLU A 108 -5.10 -1.05 -5.71
N ARG A 109 -6.11 -1.75 -6.23
CA ARG A 109 -6.51 -3.10 -5.77
C ARG A 109 -5.42 -4.13 -6.03
N VAL A 110 -4.80 -4.12 -7.21
CA VAL A 110 -3.69 -5.02 -7.55
C VAL A 110 -2.47 -4.75 -6.67
N VAL A 111 -2.07 -3.47 -6.52
CA VAL A 111 -0.95 -3.08 -5.66
C VAL A 111 -1.23 -3.44 -4.20
N TRP A 112 -2.45 -3.17 -3.72
CA TRP A 112 -2.88 -3.52 -2.36
C TRP A 112 -2.74 -5.03 -2.12
N TYR A 113 -3.18 -5.86 -3.07
CA TYR A 113 -3.12 -7.32 -2.93
C TYR A 113 -1.68 -7.83 -2.92
N ALA A 114 -0.84 -7.35 -3.85
CA ALA A 114 0.57 -7.70 -3.90
C ALA A 114 1.31 -7.32 -2.61
N MET A 115 1.08 -6.11 -2.10
CA MET A 115 1.71 -5.63 -0.86
C MET A 115 1.19 -6.37 0.37
N TRP A 116 -0.11 -6.68 0.43
CA TRP A 116 -0.70 -7.47 1.51
C TRP A 116 -0.12 -8.89 1.55
N GLU A 117 -0.01 -9.55 0.40
CA GLU A 117 0.57 -10.90 0.29
C GLU A 117 2.05 -10.87 0.69
N ALA A 118 2.83 -9.92 0.16
CA ALA A 118 4.25 -9.76 0.48
C ALA A 118 4.49 -9.48 1.97
N ALA A 119 3.68 -8.60 2.59
CA ALA A 119 3.79 -8.29 4.02
C ALA A 119 3.40 -9.47 4.91
N THR A 120 2.35 -10.22 4.53
CA THR A 120 1.95 -11.45 5.22
C THR A 120 3.05 -12.50 5.16
N MET A 121 3.65 -12.72 3.98
CA MET A 121 4.77 -13.65 3.81
C MET A 121 6.02 -13.19 4.56
N SER A 122 6.35 -11.90 4.50
CA SER A 122 7.47 -11.29 5.23
C SER A 122 7.39 -11.62 6.72
N ILE A 123 6.22 -11.42 7.33
CA ILE A 123 5.99 -11.69 8.75
C ILE A 123 6.05 -13.19 9.04
N GLN A 124 5.37 -14.00 8.23
CA GLN A 124 5.30 -15.45 8.42
C GLN A 124 6.68 -16.11 8.34
N TYR A 125 7.49 -15.74 7.35
CA TYR A 125 8.77 -16.37 7.05
C TYR A 125 9.98 -15.59 7.57
N ARG A 126 9.76 -14.44 8.20
CA ARG A 126 10.79 -13.54 8.72
C ARG A 126 11.77 -13.07 7.64
N THR A 127 11.24 -12.72 6.47
CA THR A 127 12.00 -12.23 5.32
C THR A 127 11.75 -10.74 5.10
N ALA A 128 12.73 -10.05 4.54
CA ALA A 128 12.52 -8.69 4.05
C ALA A 128 11.70 -8.68 2.75
N ILE A 129 11.01 -7.58 2.49
CA ILE A 129 10.46 -7.24 1.17
C ILE A 129 11.44 -6.25 0.55
N THR A 130 11.87 -6.53 -0.67
CA THR A 130 12.74 -5.65 -1.47
C THR A 130 12.11 -5.44 -2.83
N PHE A 131 12.41 -4.31 -3.45
CA PHE A 131 12.00 -3.97 -4.80
C PHE A 131 13.19 -4.20 -5.76
N GLU A 132 12.94 -4.71 -6.97
CA GLU A 132 13.93 -4.97 -8.03
C GLU A 132 13.61 -4.15 -9.28
#